data_AF-A0A933U079-F1
#
_entry.id   AF-A0A933U079-F1
#
_cell.length_a   1.000
_cell.length_b   1.000
_cell.length_c   1.000
_cell.angle_alpha   90.00
_cell.angle_beta   90.00
_cell.angle_gamma   90.00
#
_symmetry.space_group_name_H-M   'P 1'
#
loop_
_entity.id
_entity.type
_entity.pdbx_description
1 polymer ?
#
loop_
_entity_poly.entity_id
_entity_poly.type
_entity_poly.pdbx_seq_one_letter_code
_entity_poly.pdbx_strand_id
1 'polypeptide(L)'
;MIETLLLALTAHAPLQHPPVNPRDRDPWVFRSVLDQRARIVTLALNHEMWIAYDAQTCGLYKCWKGGVDFKGAVYTSVHGDQPIARGETYSTGVEGVVWGAERDGKALDVRTVWRGYFFKEGRAHLQYEVVLPDGIRIAIQETPDCFTSEQLLPAELLEEFALVHGLPTLYRSFVVDAIPDGVVLFARVKSDGEHLLRRELFPPGVLRSEKAVEDARALAAGRQTYAGELVFAKESLMANLVSFYEPLPDPEPPRDARKDGGDARKERR
;
A
#
# COMPACT_ATOMS: atom_id res chain seq x y z
N MET A 1 18.96 1.45 -1.76
CA MET A 1 17.91 0.95 -2.67
C MET A 1 16.62 0.90 -1.85
N ILE A 2 15.43 0.58 -2.38
CA ILE A 2 14.21 0.71 -1.56
C ILE A 2 13.26 -0.47 -1.67
N GLU A 3 12.97 -1.03 -2.85
CA GLU A 3 12.22 -2.31 -2.96
C GLU A 3 13.14 -3.41 -3.47
N THR A 4 13.25 -4.49 -2.69
CA THR A 4 14.16 -5.62 -2.93
C THR A 4 13.46 -6.74 -3.68
N LEU A 5 12.14 -6.93 -3.48
CA LEU A 5 11.36 -8.00 -4.11
C LEU A 5 9.85 -7.71 -4.08
N LEU A 6 9.15 -8.09 -5.14
CA LEU A 6 7.69 -8.20 -5.20
C LEU A 6 7.28 -9.65 -5.46
N LEU A 7 6.43 -10.23 -4.61
CA LEU A 7 5.82 -11.55 -4.79
C LEU A 7 4.30 -11.43 -4.95
N ALA A 8 3.76 -12.06 -5.98
CA ALA A 8 2.32 -12.25 -6.16
C ALA A 8 2.00 -13.75 -5.97
N LEU A 9 1.06 -14.04 -5.07
CA LEU A 9 0.84 -15.37 -4.51
C LEU A 9 -0.65 -15.70 -4.52
N THR A 10 -1.02 -16.98 -4.62
CA THR A 10 -2.41 -17.42 -4.44
C THR A 10 -2.76 -17.58 -2.95
N ALA A 11 -4.03 -17.88 -2.66
CA ALA A 11 -4.51 -18.13 -1.29
C ALA A 11 -3.79 -19.27 -0.56
N HIS A 12 -3.27 -20.27 -1.27
CA HIS A 12 -2.63 -21.45 -0.69
C HIS A 12 -1.12 -21.33 -0.54
N ALA A 13 -0.55 -20.15 -0.78
CA ALA A 13 0.87 -19.93 -0.56
C ALA A 13 1.22 -20.19 0.91
N PRO A 14 2.40 -20.80 1.20
CA PRO A 14 2.82 -21.14 2.55
C PRO A 14 3.34 -19.91 3.30
N LEU A 15 2.53 -18.85 3.33
CA LEU A 15 2.78 -17.67 4.14
C LEU A 15 2.53 -18.05 5.60
N GLN A 16 3.40 -17.54 6.46
CA GLN A 16 3.12 -17.56 7.89
C GLN A 16 1.91 -16.67 8.19
N HIS A 17 1.20 -16.98 9.26
CA HIS A 17 0.09 -16.17 9.77
C HIS A 17 0.53 -15.47 11.06
N PRO A 18 1.39 -14.45 10.97
CA PRO A 18 1.87 -13.75 12.15
C PRO A 18 0.73 -13.03 12.88
N PRO A 19 0.84 -12.88 14.22
CA PRO A 19 -0.06 -12.03 14.97
C PRO A 19 0.01 -10.59 14.45
N VAL A 20 -1.03 -9.80 14.73
CA VAL A 20 -1.05 -8.39 14.37
C VAL A 20 0.02 -7.64 15.16
N ASN A 21 0.84 -6.85 14.46
CA ASN A 21 1.80 -5.97 15.08
C ASN A 21 1.09 -4.84 15.85
N PRO A 22 1.63 -4.38 17.01
CA PRO A 22 1.09 -3.22 17.72
C PRO A 22 0.96 -2.01 16.79
N ARG A 23 -0.15 -1.27 16.93
CA ARG A 23 -0.36 -0.03 16.20
C ARG A 23 0.25 1.12 16.99
N ASP A 24 1.15 1.87 16.37
CA ASP A 24 1.88 2.95 17.03
C ASP A 24 1.09 4.27 17.12
N ARG A 25 -0.20 4.24 16.76
CA ARG A 25 -1.08 5.40 16.77
C ARG A 25 -2.54 5.01 16.98
N ASP A 26 -3.32 5.92 17.56
CA ASP A 26 -4.79 5.89 17.54
C ASP A 26 -5.36 7.29 17.20
N PRO A 27 -6.30 7.44 16.24
CA PRO A 27 -6.74 6.43 15.27
C PRO A 27 -5.61 6.07 14.29
N TRP A 28 -5.41 4.77 14.07
CA TRP A 28 -4.44 4.27 13.10
C TRP A 28 -4.99 4.20 11.66
N VAL A 29 -6.31 4.34 11.46
CA VAL A 29 -6.92 4.51 10.13
C VAL A 29 -7.76 5.78 10.12
N PHE A 30 -7.51 6.68 9.17
CA PHE A 30 -8.22 7.95 9.07
C PHE A 30 -8.26 8.48 7.63
N ARG A 31 -9.13 9.47 7.38
CA ARG A 31 -9.23 10.16 6.08
C ARG A 31 -8.68 11.58 6.17
N SER A 32 -8.01 12.01 5.12
CA SER A 32 -7.43 13.36 5.04
C SER A 32 -7.31 13.86 3.61
N VAL A 33 -6.92 15.12 3.47
CA VAL A 33 -6.31 15.65 2.26
C VAL A 33 -4.80 15.49 2.43
N LEU A 34 -4.23 14.37 2.01
CA LEU A 34 -2.80 14.06 2.17
C LEU A 34 -2.03 14.49 0.93
N ASP A 35 -0.91 15.20 1.08
CA ASP A 35 -0.05 15.59 -0.04
C ASP A 35 -0.83 16.35 -1.15
N GLN A 36 -1.77 17.21 -0.72
CA GLN A 36 -2.73 17.95 -1.57
C GLN A 36 -3.71 17.07 -2.38
N ARG A 37 -3.78 15.77 -2.10
CA ARG A 37 -4.77 14.85 -2.68
C ARG A 37 -5.94 14.67 -1.73
N ALA A 38 -7.14 14.99 -2.20
CA ALA A 38 -8.36 14.78 -1.43
C ALA A 38 -8.69 13.28 -1.35
N ARG A 39 -9.55 12.93 -0.38
CA ARG A 39 -10.16 11.59 -0.25
C ARG A 39 -9.18 10.45 0.03
N ILE A 40 -7.99 10.77 0.53
CA ILE A 40 -7.01 9.77 0.93
C ILE A 40 -7.43 9.08 2.23
N VAL A 41 -7.21 7.76 2.29
CA VAL A 41 -7.37 6.92 3.48
C VAL A 41 -5.97 6.49 3.91
N THR A 42 -5.53 6.93 5.08
CA THR A 42 -4.20 6.64 5.61
C THR A 42 -4.28 5.59 6.71
N LEU A 43 -3.36 4.62 6.67
CA LEU A 43 -3.18 3.58 7.68
C LEU A 43 -1.76 3.69 8.26
N ALA A 44 -1.65 3.88 9.57
CA ALA A 44 -0.42 3.74 10.34
C ALA A 44 -0.27 2.27 10.75
N LEU A 45 0.34 1.44 9.91
CA LEU A 45 0.39 -0.01 10.14
C LEU A 45 1.25 -0.35 11.35
N ASN A 46 2.45 0.23 11.43
CA ASN A 46 3.37 0.21 12.56
C ASN A 46 4.41 1.35 12.38
N HIS A 47 5.46 1.38 13.21
CA HIS A 47 6.50 2.41 13.23
C HIS A 47 7.36 2.36 11.97
N GLU A 48 7.48 1.17 11.37
CA GLU A 48 8.19 0.98 10.11
C GLU A 48 7.40 1.51 8.92
N MET A 49 6.07 1.38 8.91
CA MET A 49 5.31 1.56 7.68
C MET A 49 3.96 2.24 7.87
N TRP A 50 3.78 3.29 7.07
CA TRP A 50 2.52 3.96 6.82
C TRP A 50 2.14 3.76 5.37
N ILE A 51 0.85 3.59 5.12
CA ILE A 51 0.32 3.48 3.76
C ILE A 51 -0.88 4.40 3.57
N ALA A 52 -1.14 4.75 2.32
CA ALA A 52 -2.27 5.57 1.94
C ALA A 52 -2.93 5.00 0.68
N TYR A 53 -4.26 5.04 0.65
CA TYR A 53 -5.09 4.69 -0.50
C TYR A 53 -5.84 5.90 -1.00
N ASP A 54 -6.01 5.98 -2.32
CA ASP A 54 -6.93 6.92 -2.93
C ASP A 54 -8.33 6.29 -3.04
N ALA A 55 -9.30 6.84 -2.30
CA ALA A 55 -10.68 6.35 -2.32
C ALA A 55 -11.43 6.64 -3.64
N GLN A 56 -10.87 7.44 -4.55
CA GLN A 56 -11.42 7.66 -5.88
C GLN A 56 -11.02 6.53 -6.83
N THR A 57 -9.77 6.10 -6.78
CA THR A 57 -9.25 5.06 -7.67
C THR A 57 -9.32 3.67 -7.05
N CYS A 58 -9.52 3.58 -5.73
CA CYS A 58 -9.48 2.36 -4.93
C CYS A 58 -8.13 1.64 -5.04
N GLY A 59 -7.05 2.41 -5.10
CA GLY A 59 -5.69 1.91 -5.23
C GLY A 59 -4.75 2.45 -4.16
N LEU A 60 -3.65 1.72 -3.94
CA LEU A 60 -2.54 2.20 -3.14
C LEU A 60 -2.03 3.51 -3.77
N TYR A 61 -1.86 4.54 -2.96
CA TYR A 61 -1.27 5.82 -3.34
C TYR A 61 0.22 5.85 -2.96
N LYS A 62 0.54 5.50 -1.71
CA LYS A 62 1.89 5.68 -1.16
C LYS A 62 2.16 4.70 -0.02
N CYS A 63 3.41 4.25 0.08
CA CYS A 63 3.97 3.52 1.22
C CYS A 63 5.24 4.25 1.70
N TRP A 64 5.38 4.54 2.99
CA TRP A 64 6.49 5.33 3.52
C TRP A 64 6.77 5.06 5.00
N LYS A 65 7.96 5.45 5.46
CA LYS A 65 8.34 5.45 6.87
C LYS A 65 8.26 6.88 7.44
N GLY A 66 7.69 7.01 8.64
CA GLY A 66 7.83 8.22 9.47
C GLY A 66 6.57 9.02 9.79
N GLY A 67 5.44 8.77 9.13
CA GLY A 67 4.12 9.26 9.56
C GLY A 67 3.59 10.49 8.84
N VAL A 68 2.71 11.24 9.49
CA VAL A 68 2.00 12.39 8.90
C VAL A 68 2.18 13.63 9.76
N ASP A 69 2.56 14.73 9.13
CA ASP A 69 2.48 16.05 9.75
C ASP A 69 1.03 16.54 9.67
N PHE A 70 0.29 16.36 10.77
CA PHE A 70 -1.09 16.80 10.90
C PHE A 70 -1.16 18.33 11.04
N LYS A 71 -1.12 19.03 9.92
CA LYS A 71 -1.36 20.47 9.82
C LYS A 71 -2.81 20.73 9.38
N GLY A 72 -3.31 21.94 9.65
CA GLY A 72 -4.62 22.41 9.19
C GLY A 72 -5.68 22.56 10.28
N ALA A 73 -6.76 23.29 9.95
CA ALA A 73 -7.75 23.79 10.92
C ALA A 73 -8.44 22.72 11.76
N VAL A 74 -8.58 21.50 11.22
CA VAL A 74 -9.18 20.36 11.93
C VAL A 74 -8.26 19.84 13.05
N TYR A 75 -6.95 20.00 12.90
CA TYR A 75 -5.96 19.45 13.83
C TYR A 75 -5.31 20.51 14.72
N THR A 76 -5.15 21.75 14.24
CA THR A 76 -4.40 22.81 14.97
C THR A 76 -5.25 24.02 15.34
N SER A 77 -6.56 24.03 15.08
CA SER A 77 -7.47 25.18 15.28
C SER A 77 -7.07 26.47 14.53
N VAL A 78 -6.04 26.39 13.67
CA VAL A 78 -5.53 27.46 12.82
C VAL A 78 -5.73 27.00 11.38
N HIS A 79 -6.24 27.88 10.50
CA HIS A 79 -6.20 27.65 9.05
C HIS A 79 -4.73 27.47 8.62
N GLY A 80 -4.30 26.23 8.55
CA GLY A 80 -2.95 25.82 8.15
C GLY A 80 -2.98 24.89 6.96
N ASP A 81 -1.79 24.58 6.46
CA ASP A 81 -1.59 23.70 5.32
C ASP A 81 -2.23 22.33 5.52
N GLN A 82 -2.63 21.69 4.42
CA GLN A 82 -3.17 20.33 4.44
C GLN A 82 -2.12 19.33 4.97
N PRO A 83 -2.54 18.19 5.56
CA PRO A 83 -1.61 17.14 6.01
C PRO A 83 -0.62 16.69 4.93
N ILE A 84 0.63 16.47 5.34
CA ILE A 84 1.72 16.02 4.44
C ILE A 84 2.35 14.77 5.03
N ALA A 85 2.67 13.80 4.18
CA ALA A 85 3.43 12.62 4.56
C ALA A 85 4.87 13.02 4.95
N ARG A 86 5.31 12.60 6.14
CA ARG A 86 6.63 12.88 6.69
C ARG A 86 7.52 11.64 6.59
N GLY A 87 8.76 11.86 6.17
CA GLY A 87 9.80 10.83 6.08
C GLY A 87 9.99 10.27 4.67
N GLU A 88 10.74 9.18 4.56
CA GLU A 88 11.16 8.62 3.29
C GLU A 88 10.14 7.64 2.72
N THR A 89 9.97 7.67 1.40
CA THR A 89 8.97 6.88 0.68
C THR A 89 9.55 5.54 0.27
N TYR A 90 8.88 4.46 0.66
CA TYR A 90 9.18 3.12 0.18
C TYR A 90 8.80 2.98 -1.30
N SER A 91 7.53 3.26 -1.60
CA SER A 91 6.98 3.11 -2.93
C SER A 91 5.79 4.03 -3.17
N THR A 92 5.49 4.25 -4.45
CA THR A 92 4.29 4.94 -4.90
C THR A 92 3.42 3.97 -5.67
N GLY A 93 2.11 4.10 -5.57
CA GLY A 93 1.21 3.27 -6.33
C GLY A 93 1.06 3.70 -7.79
N VAL A 94 0.17 3.01 -8.49
CA VAL A 94 -0.18 3.32 -9.89
C VAL A 94 -0.99 4.62 -9.93
N GLU A 95 -0.56 5.57 -10.76
CA GLU A 95 -1.32 6.80 -11.00
C GLU A 95 -2.55 6.52 -11.89
N GLY A 96 -3.68 7.14 -11.57
CA GLY A 96 -4.92 7.00 -12.34
C GLY A 96 -5.69 5.70 -12.06
N VAL A 97 -6.17 5.05 -13.12
CA VAL A 97 -7.07 3.88 -13.00
C VAL A 97 -6.29 2.64 -12.58
N VAL A 98 -6.62 2.11 -11.40
CA VAL A 98 -5.97 0.92 -10.82
C VAL A 98 -6.69 -0.37 -11.18
N TRP A 99 -8.01 -0.40 -11.11
CA TRP A 99 -8.80 -1.60 -11.41
C TRP A 99 -9.27 -1.60 -12.87
N GLY A 100 -9.22 -2.78 -13.49
CA GLY A 100 -9.77 -3.03 -14.83
C GLY A 100 -10.46 -4.38 -14.89
N ALA A 101 -11.25 -4.57 -15.94
CA ALA A 101 -11.84 -5.88 -16.23
C ALA A 101 -11.82 -6.14 -17.74
N GLU A 102 -11.81 -7.42 -18.09
CA GLU A 102 -11.97 -7.91 -19.46
C GLU A 102 -13.06 -8.98 -19.49
N ARG A 103 -13.77 -9.08 -20.62
CA ARG A 103 -14.64 -10.23 -20.92
C ARG A 103 -14.20 -10.83 -22.25
N ASP A 104 -13.88 -12.12 -22.25
CA ASP A 104 -13.40 -12.85 -23.43
C ASP A 104 -12.21 -12.15 -24.13
N GLY A 105 -11.28 -11.60 -23.34
CA GLY A 105 -10.09 -10.89 -23.82
C GLY A 105 -10.34 -9.44 -24.30
N LYS A 106 -11.56 -8.91 -24.17
CA LYS A 106 -11.89 -7.52 -24.51
C LYS A 106 -12.03 -6.67 -23.27
N ALA A 107 -11.34 -5.54 -23.23
CA ALA A 107 -11.41 -4.59 -22.12
C ALA A 107 -12.84 -4.06 -21.91
N LEU A 108 -13.25 -3.95 -20.65
CA LEU A 108 -14.50 -3.36 -20.21
C LEU A 108 -14.24 -1.96 -19.63
N ASP A 109 -15.16 -1.03 -19.88
CA ASP A 109 -15.17 0.27 -19.21
C ASP A 109 -15.78 0.12 -17.82
N VAL A 110 -14.92 0.05 -16.80
CA VAL A 110 -15.34 -0.18 -15.42
C VAL A 110 -15.21 1.07 -14.58
N ARG A 111 -16.05 1.19 -13.55
CA ARG A 111 -15.88 2.20 -12.50
C ARG A 111 -15.57 1.53 -11.16
N THR A 112 -14.76 2.18 -10.35
CA THR A 112 -14.50 1.77 -8.97
C THR A 112 -15.35 2.56 -7.99
N VAL A 113 -15.71 1.93 -6.87
CA VAL A 113 -16.50 2.55 -5.80
C VAL A 113 -15.88 2.18 -4.46
N TRP A 114 -15.42 3.18 -3.71
CA TRP A 114 -15.03 3.00 -2.32
C TRP A 114 -16.26 2.75 -1.44
N ARG A 115 -16.23 1.69 -0.63
CA ARG A 115 -17.34 1.30 0.26
C ARG A 115 -17.03 1.52 1.74
N GLY A 116 -15.77 1.74 2.09
CA GLY A 116 -15.36 1.99 3.47
C GLY A 116 -14.25 1.05 3.92
N TYR A 117 -14.10 0.95 5.22
CA TYR A 117 -13.30 -0.08 5.86
C TYR A 117 -13.97 -0.52 7.15
N PHE A 118 -13.60 -1.69 7.65
CA PHE A 118 -13.97 -2.15 9.00
C PHE A 118 -12.78 -2.79 9.68
N PHE A 119 -12.86 -2.92 11.01
CA PHE A 119 -11.86 -3.62 11.80
C PHE A 119 -12.35 -5.03 12.14
N LYS A 120 -11.48 -6.02 11.93
CA LYS A 120 -11.68 -7.39 12.41
C LYS A 120 -10.31 -7.96 12.77
N GLU A 121 -10.22 -8.64 13.92
CA GLU A 121 -8.99 -9.29 14.39
C GLU A 121 -7.77 -8.34 14.42
N GLY A 122 -7.97 -7.05 14.74
CA GLY A 122 -6.89 -6.04 14.78
C GLY A 122 -6.40 -5.56 13.40
N ARG A 123 -7.03 -5.99 12.31
CA ARG A 123 -6.70 -5.64 10.93
C ARG A 123 -7.77 -4.74 10.33
N ALA A 124 -7.36 -3.90 9.39
CA ALA A 124 -8.25 -3.07 8.61
C ALA A 124 -8.59 -3.82 7.32
N HIS A 125 -9.89 -3.96 7.06
CA HIS A 125 -10.41 -4.57 5.85
C HIS A 125 -11.02 -3.45 5.00
N LEU A 126 -10.31 -3.07 3.94
CA LEU A 126 -10.74 -2.06 3.00
C LEU A 126 -11.75 -2.68 2.03
N GLN A 127 -12.83 -1.97 1.75
CA GLN A 127 -13.92 -2.45 0.90
C GLN A 127 -14.09 -1.57 -0.33
N TYR A 128 -14.08 -2.19 -1.50
CA TYR A 128 -14.32 -1.55 -2.79
C TYR A 128 -15.30 -2.37 -3.63
N GLU A 129 -15.84 -1.76 -4.67
CA GLU A 129 -16.56 -2.44 -5.74
C GLU A 129 -15.98 -2.03 -7.09
N VAL A 130 -15.93 -2.99 -8.02
CA VAL A 130 -15.78 -2.71 -9.45
C VAL A 130 -17.14 -2.94 -10.11
N VAL A 131 -17.65 -1.93 -10.80
CA VAL A 131 -18.94 -1.98 -11.50
C VAL A 131 -18.69 -2.15 -12.98
N LEU A 132 -19.23 -3.23 -13.53
CA LEU A 132 -19.18 -3.55 -14.95
C LEU A 132 -20.19 -2.71 -15.76
N PRO A 133 -20.05 -2.63 -17.10
CA PRO A 133 -20.99 -1.89 -17.96
C PRO A 133 -22.46 -2.35 -17.86
N ASP A 134 -22.69 -3.63 -17.54
CA ASP A 134 -24.02 -4.21 -17.35
C ASP A 134 -24.60 -3.93 -15.95
N GLY A 135 -23.89 -3.18 -15.10
CA GLY A 135 -24.32 -2.81 -13.76
C GLY A 135 -23.99 -3.84 -12.68
N ILE A 136 -23.42 -5.00 -13.04
CA ILE A 136 -22.94 -5.99 -12.07
C ILE A 136 -21.84 -5.36 -11.21
N ARG A 137 -21.92 -5.62 -9.90
CA ARG A 137 -20.96 -5.13 -8.91
C ARG A 137 -20.15 -6.30 -8.38
N ILE A 138 -18.84 -6.22 -8.55
CA ILE A 138 -17.89 -7.19 -8.01
C ILE A 138 -17.30 -6.57 -6.75
N ALA A 139 -17.62 -7.15 -5.58
CA ALA A 139 -17.10 -6.70 -4.30
C ALA A 139 -15.67 -7.20 -4.10
N ILE A 140 -14.82 -6.31 -3.60
CA ILE A 140 -13.40 -6.56 -3.33
C ILE A 140 -13.13 -6.16 -1.88
N GLN A 141 -12.51 -7.07 -1.14
CA GLN A 141 -11.93 -6.78 0.15
C GLN A 141 -10.41 -6.85 0.04
N GLU A 142 -9.74 -5.82 0.55
CA GLU A 142 -8.29 -5.81 0.68
C GLU A 142 -7.89 -5.64 2.15
N THR A 143 -6.94 -6.46 2.61
CA THR A 143 -6.44 -6.43 3.99
C THR A 143 -4.93 -6.18 3.95
N PRO A 144 -4.49 -4.91 4.06
CA PRO A 144 -3.09 -4.59 4.15
C PRO A 144 -2.54 -4.75 5.58
N ASP A 145 -1.29 -5.18 5.70
CA ASP A 145 -0.52 -5.09 6.95
C ASP A 145 0.99 -5.03 6.69
N CYS A 146 1.76 -4.76 7.76
CA CYS A 146 3.21 -4.69 7.71
C CYS A 146 3.82 -5.77 8.60
N PHE A 147 4.83 -6.46 8.07
CA PHE A 147 5.62 -7.48 8.78
C PHE A 147 7.11 -7.29 8.50
N THR A 148 7.96 -8.00 9.23
CA THR A 148 9.32 -8.30 8.77
C THR A 148 9.30 -9.51 7.85
N SER A 149 10.34 -9.67 7.03
CA SER A 149 10.44 -10.78 6.06
C SER A 149 10.27 -12.16 6.72
N GLU A 150 10.89 -12.40 7.88
CA GLU A 150 10.83 -13.66 8.63
C GLU A 150 9.53 -13.89 9.39
N GLN A 151 8.75 -12.84 9.65
CA GLN A 151 7.39 -13.00 10.18
C GLN A 151 6.43 -13.54 9.12
N LEU A 152 6.72 -13.34 7.84
CA LEU A 152 5.81 -13.66 6.74
C LEU A 152 6.25 -14.90 5.96
N LEU A 153 7.56 -15.09 5.75
CA LEU A 153 8.11 -16.22 5.01
C LEU A 153 8.87 -17.17 5.94
N PRO A 154 8.73 -18.50 5.77
CA PRO A 154 9.57 -19.47 6.47
C PRO A 154 11.03 -19.35 6.01
N ALA A 155 11.96 -19.82 6.86
CA ALA A 155 13.41 -19.64 6.64
C ALA A 155 13.87 -20.21 5.29
N GLU A 156 13.30 -21.34 4.87
CA GLU A 156 13.60 -21.98 3.59
C GLU A 156 13.29 -21.07 2.40
N LEU A 157 12.19 -20.30 2.48
CA LEU A 157 11.82 -19.36 1.42
C LEU A 157 12.63 -18.06 1.47
N LEU A 158 13.05 -17.61 2.66
CA LEU A 158 13.98 -16.49 2.78
C LEU A 158 15.32 -16.79 2.10
N GLU A 159 15.88 -17.97 2.38
CA GLU A 159 17.11 -18.44 1.75
C GLU A 159 16.93 -18.59 0.23
N GLU A 160 15.82 -19.20 -0.19
CA GLU A 160 15.50 -19.39 -1.61
C GLU A 160 15.49 -18.06 -2.37
N PHE A 161 14.91 -17.01 -1.79
CA PHE A 161 14.82 -15.67 -2.41
C PHE A 161 16.03 -14.78 -2.12
N ALA A 162 17.03 -15.28 -1.39
CA ALA A 162 18.15 -14.49 -0.93
C ALA A 162 17.71 -13.21 -0.18
N LEU A 163 16.59 -13.31 0.57
CA LEU A 163 16.11 -12.22 1.42
C LEU A 163 16.83 -12.25 2.75
N VAL A 164 17.22 -11.08 3.23
CA VAL A 164 17.74 -10.91 4.58
C VAL A 164 16.59 -10.80 5.59
N HIS A 165 16.89 -11.10 6.85
CA HIS A 165 15.96 -10.91 7.95
C HIS A 165 15.74 -9.41 8.22
N GLY A 166 14.55 -9.08 8.73
CA GLY A 166 14.21 -7.75 9.20
C GLY A 166 13.78 -6.77 8.10
N LEU A 167 13.59 -7.22 6.86
CA LEU A 167 13.12 -6.34 5.78
C LEU A 167 11.69 -5.88 6.05
N PRO A 168 11.41 -4.56 6.09
CA PRO A 168 10.05 -4.05 6.14
C PRO A 168 9.25 -4.58 4.95
N THR A 169 8.12 -5.21 5.23
CA THR A 169 7.34 -5.96 4.24
C THR A 169 5.90 -5.50 4.24
N LEU A 170 5.43 -4.94 3.13
CA LEU A 170 4.02 -4.66 2.90
C LEU A 170 3.33 -5.92 2.39
N TYR A 171 2.41 -6.44 3.19
CA TYR A 171 1.53 -7.55 2.83
C TYR A 171 0.15 -7.00 2.47
N ARG A 172 -0.41 -7.42 1.33
CA ARG A 172 -1.77 -7.07 0.90
C ARG A 172 -2.51 -8.33 0.49
N SER A 173 -3.55 -8.69 1.25
CA SER A 173 -4.43 -9.82 0.92
C SER A 173 -5.69 -9.35 0.24
N PHE A 174 -6.06 -9.96 -0.88
CA PHE A 174 -7.25 -9.63 -1.66
C PHE A 174 -8.22 -10.81 -1.67
N VAL A 175 -9.49 -10.51 -1.45
CA VAL A 175 -10.61 -11.44 -1.59
C VAL A 175 -11.67 -10.78 -2.46
N VAL A 176 -12.14 -11.49 -3.47
CA VAL A 176 -13.19 -11.07 -4.40
C VAL A 176 -14.40 -11.99 -4.22
N ASP A 177 -15.60 -11.43 -4.06
CA ASP A 177 -16.78 -12.22 -3.65
C ASP A 177 -17.31 -13.12 -4.77
N ALA A 178 -17.49 -12.57 -5.98
CA ALA A 178 -17.90 -13.33 -7.15
C ALA A 178 -17.52 -12.61 -8.46
N ILE A 179 -16.91 -13.33 -9.39
CA ILE A 179 -16.59 -12.84 -10.75
C ILE A 179 -17.48 -13.59 -11.75
N PRO A 180 -18.24 -12.89 -12.62
CA PRO A 180 -19.06 -13.54 -13.63
C PRO A 180 -18.25 -14.41 -14.61
N ASP A 181 -18.91 -15.40 -15.22
CA ASP A 181 -18.29 -16.24 -16.24
C ASP A 181 -17.73 -15.41 -17.40
N GLY A 182 -16.54 -15.80 -17.87
CA GLY A 182 -15.82 -15.10 -18.94
C GLY A 182 -15.23 -13.75 -18.55
N VAL A 183 -15.45 -13.26 -17.31
CA VAL A 183 -14.85 -12.02 -16.81
C VAL A 183 -13.53 -12.31 -16.11
N VAL A 184 -12.53 -11.49 -16.43
CA VAL A 184 -11.26 -11.42 -15.72
C VAL A 184 -11.16 -10.02 -15.11
N LEU A 185 -11.02 -9.95 -13.79
CA LEU A 185 -10.77 -8.72 -13.06
C LEU A 185 -9.26 -8.59 -12.83
N PHE A 186 -8.72 -7.38 -12.85
CA PHE A 186 -7.33 -7.17 -12.48
C PHE A 186 -7.09 -5.84 -11.76
N ALA A 187 -6.10 -5.85 -10.86
CA ALA A 187 -5.54 -4.65 -10.24
C ALA A 187 -4.16 -4.37 -10.84
N ARG A 188 -3.95 -3.17 -11.36
CA ARG A 188 -2.63 -2.70 -11.76
C ARG A 188 -1.76 -2.51 -10.51
N VAL A 189 -0.56 -3.05 -10.55
CA VAL A 189 0.44 -2.95 -9.50
C VAL A 189 1.71 -2.33 -10.06
N LYS A 190 2.42 -1.60 -9.19
CA LYS A 190 3.70 -0.96 -9.50
C LYS A 190 4.71 -1.40 -8.45
N SER A 191 5.95 -1.61 -8.89
CA SER A 191 7.11 -1.83 -8.04
C SER A 191 8.32 -1.04 -8.57
N ASP A 192 9.16 -0.56 -7.64
CA ASP A 192 10.33 0.27 -7.92
C ASP A 192 11.60 -0.39 -7.37
N GLY A 193 12.38 -1.08 -8.21
CA GLY A 193 13.55 -1.84 -7.76
C GLY A 193 14.60 -2.09 -8.85
N GLU A 194 15.80 -2.55 -8.45
CA GLU A 194 16.88 -2.90 -9.38
C GLU A 194 16.68 -4.29 -10.02
N HIS A 195 16.04 -5.20 -9.26
CA HIS A 195 15.74 -6.56 -9.70
C HIS A 195 14.38 -7.00 -9.13
N LEU A 196 13.45 -7.35 -10.01
CA LEU A 196 12.38 -8.25 -9.63
C LEU A 196 12.92 -9.68 -9.73
N LEU A 197 13.22 -10.33 -8.60
CA LEU A 197 13.45 -11.78 -8.61
C LEU A 197 12.10 -12.45 -8.93
N ARG A 198 11.86 -12.66 -10.23
CA ARG A 198 10.73 -13.44 -10.73
C ARG A 198 10.90 -14.88 -10.30
N ARG A 199 10.15 -15.29 -9.29
CA ARG A 199 9.90 -16.72 -9.02
C ARG A 199 8.41 -16.93 -8.89
N GLU A 200 7.85 -17.59 -9.90
CA GLU A 200 6.48 -18.10 -9.91
C GLU A 200 6.37 -19.18 -8.82
N LEU A 201 6.23 -18.77 -7.58
CA LEU A 201 6.16 -19.73 -6.49
C LEU A 201 4.86 -20.52 -6.55
N PHE A 202 3.75 -19.92 -7.01
CA PHE A 202 2.44 -20.55 -7.11
C PHE A 202 1.61 -19.88 -8.22
N PRO A 203 0.63 -20.59 -8.81
CA PRO A 203 0.49 -20.94 -10.23
C PRO A 203 0.63 -19.80 -11.26
N PRO A 204 0.99 -20.15 -12.51
CA PRO A 204 1.03 -19.19 -13.61
C PRO A 204 -0.30 -18.44 -13.74
N GLY A 205 -0.21 -17.12 -13.91
CA GLY A 205 -1.38 -16.28 -14.21
C GLY A 205 -1.85 -15.34 -13.10
N VAL A 206 -1.25 -15.35 -11.90
CA VAL A 206 -1.60 -14.38 -10.83
C VAL A 206 -1.13 -12.97 -11.19
N LEU A 207 0.03 -12.82 -11.82
CA LEU A 207 0.53 -11.55 -12.34
C LEU A 207 0.69 -11.64 -13.86
N ARG A 208 0.12 -10.70 -14.61
CA ARG A 208 0.25 -10.62 -16.09
C ARG A 208 0.79 -9.28 -16.56
N SER A 209 1.15 -9.20 -17.84
CA SER A 209 1.51 -7.96 -18.55
C SER A 209 2.66 -7.15 -17.93
N GLU A 210 3.61 -7.85 -17.27
CA GLU A 210 4.69 -7.18 -16.56
C GLU A 210 5.72 -6.57 -17.52
N LYS A 211 5.92 -5.25 -17.42
CA LYS A 211 6.88 -4.52 -18.24
C LYS A 211 7.59 -3.44 -17.44
N ALA A 212 8.84 -3.22 -17.80
CA ALA A 212 9.56 -2.00 -17.44
C ALA A 212 8.79 -0.79 -18.00
N VAL A 213 8.57 0.22 -17.17
CA VAL A 213 7.96 1.48 -17.57
C VAL A 213 8.92 2.63 -17.27
N GLU A 214 8.91 3.64 -18.14
CA GLU A 214 9.68 4.86 -17.89
C GLU A 214 9.03 5.65 -16.75
N ASP A 215 9.77 5.78 -15.64
CA ASP A 215 9.43 6.68 -14.54
C ASP A 215 10.65 7.56 -14.27
N ALA A 216 10.51 8.86 -14.57
CA ALA A 216 11.60 9.82 -14.42
C ALA A 216 12.10 9.95 -12.98
N ARG A 217 11.24 9.70 -11.97
CA ARG A 217 11.64 9.75 -10.55
C ARG A 217 12.45 8.52 -10.17
N ALA A 218 12.04 7.34 -10.65
CA ALA A 218 12.80 6.11 -10.45
C ALA A 218 14.15 6.21 -11.14
N LEU A 219 14.17 6.64 -12.42
CA LEU A 219 15.40 6.78 -13.20
C LEU A 219 16.38 7.78 -12.58
N ALA A 220 15.90 8.93 -12.10
CA ALA A 220 16.73 9.91 -11.39
C ALA A 220 17.36 9.35 -10.10
N ALA A 221 16.76 8.32 -9.52
CA ALA A 221 17.28 7.61 -8.36
C ALA A 221 18.01 6.31 -8.72
N GLY A 222 18.36 6.10 -10.01
CA GLY A 222 19.06 4.90 -10.48
C GLY A 222 18.21 3.62 -10.48
N ARG A 223 16.87 3.75 -10.45
CA ARG A 223 15.92 2.64 -10.31
C ARG A 223 15.15 2.37 -11.60
N GLN A 224 14.66 1.14 -11.73
CA GLN A 224 13.71 0.73 -12.76
C GLN A 224 12.32 0.55 -12.15
N THR A 225 11.30 1.10 -12.79
CA THR A 225 9.90 0.84 -12.42
C THR A 225 9.36 -0.29 -13.27
N TYR A 226 8.61 -1.18 -12.63
CA TYR A 226 7.87 -2.25 -13.25
C TYR A 226 6.38 -2.09 -12.96
N ALA A 227 5.56 -2.34 -13.97
CA ALA A 227 4.11 -2.37 -13.84
C ALA A 227 3.58 -3.73 -14.28
N GLY A 228 2.63 -4.27 -13.53
CA GLY A 228 1.96 -5.54 -13.83
C GLY A 228 0.49 -5.51 -13.44
N GLU A 229 -0.21 -6.61 -13.68
CA GLU A 229 -1.63 -6.75 -13.39
C GLU A 229 -1.87 -7.98 -12.53
N LEU A 230 -2.31 -7.79 -11.28
CA LEU A 230 -2.74 -8.83 -10.36
C LEU A 230 -4.13 -9.30 -10.79
N VAL A 231 -4.26 -10.58 -11.16
CA VAL A 231 -5.42 -11.12 -11.87
C VAL A 231 -6.33 -11.92 -10.94
N PHE A 232 -7.64 -11.74 -11.14
CA PHE A 232 -8.69 -12.50 -10.49
C PHE A 232 -9.66 -13.04 -11.55
N ALA A 233 -10.10 -14.27 -11.36
CA ALA A 233 -11.09 -14.93 -12.20
C ALA A 233 -12.01 -15.77 -11.32
N LYS A 234 -13.09 -16.32 -11.90
CA LYS A 234 -14.05 -17.16 -11.18
C LYS A 234 -13.39 -18.28 -10.36
N GLU A 235 -12.33 -18.88 -10.89
CA GLU A 235 -11.56 -19.96 -10.22
C GLU A 235 -10.42 -19.45 -9.32
N SER A 236 -10.17 -18.13 -9.30
CA SER A 236 -9.10 -17.49 -8.53
C SER A 236 -9.58 -16.16 -7.96
N LEU A 237 -10.35 -16.25 -6.88
CA LEU A 237 -10.98 -15.12 -6.19
C LEU A 237 -10.09 -14.50 -5.11
N MET A 238 -8.88 -15.02 -4.92
CA MET A 238 -7.99 -14.62 -3.84
C MET A 238 -6.56 -14.52 -4.34
N ALA A 239 -5.88 -13.46 -3.92
CA ALA A 239 -4.46 -13.28 -4.19
C ALA A 239 -3.80 -12.50 -3.04
N ASN A 240 -2.52 -12.73 -2.84
CA ASN A 240 -1.69 -11.99 -1.90
C ASN A 240 -0.57 -11.30 -2.68
N LEU A 241 -0.31 -10.04 -2.36
CA LEU A 241 0.81 -9.27 -2.88
C LEU A 241 1.75 -8.93 -1.72
N VAL A 242 3.03 -9.21 -1.88
CA VAL A 242 4.06 -9.01 -0.87
C VAL A 242 5.18 -8.17 -1.46
N SER A 243 5.41 -6.99 -0.91
CA SER A 243 6.53 -6.11 -1.26
C SER A 243 7.53 -6.06 -0.13
N PHE A 244 8.79 -6.42 -0.42
CA PHE A 244 9.91 -6.35 0.51
C PHE A 244 10.72 -5.10 0.25
N TYR A 245 11.01 -4.34 1.29
CA TYR A 245 11.74 -3.08 1.19
C TYR A 245 13.07 -3.14 1.95
N GLU A 246 14.05 -2.39 1.47
CA GLU A 246 15.22 -2.07 2.29
C GLU A 246 14.81 -1.16 3.45
N PRO A 247 15.37 -1.36 4.66
CA PRO A 247 15.07 -0.50 5.79
C PRO A 247 15.41 0.97 5.48
N LEU A 248 14.43 1.85 5.68
CA LEU A 248 14.64 3.30 5.61
C LEU A 248 15.10 3.84 6.97
N PRO A 249 15.90 4.93 6.99
CA PRO A 249 16.30 5.56 8.23
C PRO A 249 15.09 6.05 9.02
N ASP A 250 15.21 6.08 10.34
CA ASP A 250 14.18 6.70 11.17
C ASP A 250 14.06 8.19 10.82
N PRO A 251 12.83 8.73 10.71
CA PRO A 251 12.65 10.15 10.44
C PRO A 251 13.26 10.97 11.57
N GLU A 252 13.81 12.14 11.24
CA GLU A 252 14.17 13.10 12.29
C GLU A 252 12.95 13.37 13.19
N PRO A 253 13.14 13.41 14.52
CA PRO A 253 12.05 13.77 15.42
C PRO A 253 11.48 15.12 15.00
N PRO A 254 10.17 15.36 15.20
CA PRO A 254 9.57 16.65 14.89
C PRO A 254 10.42 17.74 15.55
N ARG A 255 10.83 18.77 14.80
CA ARG A 255 11.40 19.95 15.43
C ARG A 255 10.31 20.50 16.32
N ASP A 256 10.41 20.25 17.63
CA ASP A 256 9.56 20.88 18.62
C ASP A 256 9.48 22.35 18.26
N ALA A 257 8.25 22.87 18.16
CA ALA A 257 8.04 24.30 18.16
C ALA A 257 8.77 24.80 19.40
N ARG A 258 9.95 25.42 19.19
CA ARG A 258 10.71 26.04 20.26
C ARG A 258 9.69 26.86 21.02
N LYS A 259 9.49 26.52 22.30
CA LYS A 259 8.86 27.42 23.24
C LYS A 259 9.77 28.64 23.26
N ASP A 260 9.51 29.61 22.39
CA ASP A 260 9.94 30.99 22.54
C ASP A 260 9.11 31.58 23.69
N GLY A 261 9.27 31.00 24.87
CA GLY A 261 8.89 31.60 26.14
C GLY A 261 9.99 32.56 26.50
N GLY A 262 9.94 33.77 25.93
CA GLY A 262 10.74 34.89 26.38
C GLY A 262 10.39 35.22 27.82
N ASP A 263 11.17 34.71 28.77
CA ASP A 263 11.12 35.17 30.16
C ASP A 263 12.15 36.30 30.34
N ALA A 264 11.82 37.46 29.77
CA ALA A 264 12.48 38.71 30.11
C ALA A 264 11.86 39.25 31.40
N ARG A 265 12.14 38.59 32.53
CA ARG A 265 11.79 39.13 33.84
C ARG A 265 12.82 40.17 34.25
N LYS A 266 12.43 41.44 34.08
CA LYS A 266 13.09 42.64 34.60
C LYS A 266 13.51 42.45 36.06
N GLU A 267 14.81 42.43 36.33
CA GLU A 267 15.33 42.85 37.62
C GLU A 267 15.26 44.39 37.69
N ARG A 268 14.40 44.89 38.57
CA ARG A 268 14.51 46.21 39.16
C ARG A 268 14.62 46.02 40.67
N ARG A 269 15.82 46.20 41.20
CA ARG A 269 16.06 46.78 42.52
C ARG A 269 17.33 47.59 42.48
#